data_AF-A0A6I3SIV8-F1
#
_entry.id   AF-A0A6I3SIV8-F1
#
_cell.length_a   1.000
_cell.length_b   1.000
_cell.length_c   1.000
_cell.angle_alpha   90.00
_cell.angle_beta   90.00
_cell.angle_gamma   90.00
#
_symmetry.space_group_name_H-M   'P 1'
#
loop_
_entity.id
_entity.type
_entity.pdbx_description
1 polymer ?
#
loop_
_entity_poly.entity_id
_entity_poly.type
_entity_poly.pdbx_seq_one_letter_code
_entity_poly.pdbx_strand_id
1 'polypeptide(L)'
;MSRRNIRFCGVIRSGTAIEIFGNMIPSLLMLKRDPRAWWRRLKEKGRQKPLPTMEELIQRPDDVGRIGSTYLFIHRWKGDEFDLDAFQRSQDFLADLERLLQAQGRSFRIFTPLSPKTNLPELAEKAQLGNLSPFGLLIHWRFGPRLLITGAEIEGELPVPRKEQTERIGCTDCELCLKICPQEPLRTGEVDLMKCEGCSRCIKCCPIGTG
;
A
#
# COMPACT_ATOMS: atom_id res chain seq x y z
N MET A 1 -10.98 21.51 -11.53
CA MET A 1 -12.20 20.72 -11.86
C MET A 1 -12.63 20.03 -10.57
N SER A 2 -13.91 20.14 -10.19
CA SER A 2 -14.41 19.53 -8.95
C SER A 2 -14.31 18.01 -9.05
N ARG A 3 -13.70 17.36 -8.05
CA ARG A 3 -13.74 15.90 -7.90
C ARG A 3 -15.22 15.50 -7.98
N ARG A 4 -15.64 14.79 -9.02
CA ARG A 4 -17.00 14.22 -9.05
C ARG A 4 -17.15 13.41 -7.77
N ASN A 5 -18.25 13.61 -7.05
CA ASN A 5 -18.58 12.88 -5.84
C ASN A 5 -18.90 11.41 -6.18
N ILE A 6 -17.88 10.63 -6.56
CA ILE A 6 -17.98 9.19 -6.71
C ILE A 6 -17.88 8.59 -5.31
N ARG A 7 -18.93 7.89 -4.89
CA ARG A 7 -18.98 7.24 -3.57
C ARG A 7 -18.19 5.94 -3.59
N PHE A 8 -17.39 5.73 -2.55
CA PHE A 8 -16.65 4.49 -2.34
C PHE A 8 -17.35 3.62 -1.32
N CYS A 9 -17.80 2.45 -1.76
CA CYS A 9 -18.39 1.45 -0.88
C CYS A 9 -17.32 0.42 -0.51
N GLY A 10 -16.76 0.57 0.69
CA GLY A 10 -15.77 -0.36 1.25
C GLY A 10 -16.34 -1.75 1.56
N VAL A 11 -15.44 -2.68 1.88
CA VAL A 11 -15.74 -4.10 2.17
C VAL A 11 -16.40 -4.30 3.55
N ILE A 12 -16.26 -3.36 4.48
CA ILE A 12 -16.80 -3.47 5.86
C ILE A 12 -17.78 -2.32 6.16
N ARG A 13 -19.00 -2.66 6.58
CA ARG A 13 -20.11 -1.73 6.89
C ARG A 13 -20.24 -1.37 8.38
N SER A 14 -19.15 -1.30 9.14
CA SER A 14 -19.24 -0.94 10.57
C SER A 14 -18.85 0.52 10.79
N GLY A 15 -19.85 1.42 10.85
CA GLY A 15 -19.89 2.76 11.50
C GLY A 15 -18.76 3.77 11.34
N THR A 16 -17.51 3.32 11.40
CA THR A 16 -16.28 3.98 10.99
C THR A 16 -15.86 3.31 9.68
N ALA A 17 -16.29 3.87 8.55
CA ALA A 17 -16.03 3.32 7.22
C ALA A 17 -14.52 3.14 7.02
N ILE A 18 -14.09 1.90 6.89
CA ILE A 18 -12.75 1.58 6.42
C ILE A 18 -12.92 1.17 4.97
N GLU A 19 -12.59 2.13 4.11
CA GLU A 19 -12.52 1.97 2.67
C GLU A 19 -11.31 1.07 2.36
N ILE A 20 -11.52 -0.25 2.38
CA ILE A 20 -10.49 -1.24 2.05
C ILE A 20 -10.23 -1.20 0.54
N PHE A 21 -9.64 -0.11 0.05
CA PHE A 21 -8.88 -0.14 -1.20
C PHE A 21 -7.40 -0.26 -0.82
N GLY A 22 -6.84 -1.43 -1.10
CA GLY A 22 -5.40 -1.60 -1.04
C GLY A 22 -4.98 -3.06 -1.11
N ASN A 23 -5.46 -3.90 -0.19
CA ASN A 23 -4.51 -4.89 0.30
C ASN A 23 -5.00 -6.33 0.45
N MET A 24 -6.32 -6.60 0.48
CA MET A 24 -6.83 -7.98 0.46
C MET A 24 -6.92 -8.57 -0.95
N ILE A 25 -7.09 -7.72 -1.97
CA ILE A 25 -7.10 -8.10 -3.38
C ILE A 25 -5.81 -8.85 -3.74
N PRO A 26 -4.60 -8.34 -3.43
CA PRO A 26 -3.35 -9.10 -3.43
C PRO A 26 -3.45 -10.56 -2.94
N SER A 27 -3.82 -10.78 -1.68
CA SER A 27 -3.87 -12.12 -1.08
C SER A 27 -4.98 -13.01 -1.66
N LEU A 28 -6.13 -12.42 -2.02
CA LEU A 28 -7.20 -13.12 -2.74
C LEU A 28 -6.78 -13.51 -4.16
N LEU A 29 -6.08 -12.63 -4.88
CA LEU A 29 -5.52 -12.91 -6.20
C LEU A 29 -4.44 -14.00 -6.11
N MET A 30 -3.59 -13.98 -5.08
CA MET A 30 -2.60 -15.04 -4.82
C MET A 30 -3.26 -16.39 -4.57
N LEU A 31 -4.23 -16.45 -3.67
CA LEU A 31 -4.94 -17.68 -3.36
C LEU A 31 -5.69 -18.21 -4.58
N LYS A 32 -6.31 -17.33 -5.37
CA LYS A 32 -7.02 -17.70 -6.60
C LYS A 32 -6.08 -18.16 -7.72
N ARG A 33 -4.89 -17.56 -7.86
CA ARG A 33 -3.98 -17.80 -9.00
C ARG A 33 -3.03 -18.96 -8.76
N ASP A 34 -2.43 -19.09 -7.56
CA ASP A 34 -1.54 -20.20 -7.22
C ASP A 34 -1.53 -20.50 -5.70
N PRO A 35 -2.45 -21.36 -5.23
CA PRO A 35 -2.50 -21.79 -3.83
C PRO A 35 -1.19 -22.45 -3.37
N ARG A 36 -0.47 -23.17 -4.26
CA ARG A 36 0.73 -23.93 -3.89
C ARG A 36 1.92 -23.03 -3.63
N ALA A 37 2.04 -21.92 -4.36
CA ALA A 37 3.02 -20.87 -4.05
C ALA A 37 2.80 -20.30 -2.64
N TRP A 38 1.55 -20.09 -2.25
CA TRP A 38 1.20 -19.64 -0.90
C TRP A 38 1.65 -20.64 0.18
N TRP A 39 1.37 -21.94 0.00
CA TRP A 39 1.76 -22.99 0.96
C TRP A 39 3.28 -23.22 1.06
N ARG A 40 4.03 -23.18 -0.05
CA ARG A 40 5.50 -23.31 -0.02
C ARG A 40 6.15 -22.19 0.79
N ARG A 41 5.65 -20.96 0.64
CA ARG A 41 6.19 -19.78 1.32
C ARG A 41 5.96 -19.78 2.83
N LEU A 42 4.84 -20.36 3.29
CA LEU A 42 4.63 -20.59 4.73
C LEU A 42 5.71 -21.51 5.33
N LYS A 43 6.23 -22.47 4.56
CA LYS A 43 7.29 -23.39 5.03
C LYS A 43 8.68 -22.74 5.06
N GLU A 44 8.97 -21.78 4.19
CA GLU A 44 10.28 -21.14 4.10
C GLU A 44 10.56 -20.11 5.22
N LYS A 45 9.54 -19.67 5.96
CA LYS A 45 9.68 -18.80 7.14
C LYS A 45 10.53 -19.38 8.28
N GLY A 46 10.95 -20.64 8.19
CA GLY A 46 11.74 -21.33 9.22
C GLY A 46 13.27 -21.15 9.17
N ARG A 47 13.84 -20.49 8.15
CA ARG A 47 15.30 -20.25 8.11
C ARG A 47 15.64 -18.90 8.77
N GLN A 48 16.21 -18.95 9.97
CA GLN A 48 16.74 -17.77 10.67
C GLN A 48 17.87 -17.14 9.85
N LYS A 49 17.59 -16.01 9.21
CA LYS A 49 18.61 -15.10 8.69
C LYS A 49 19.15 -14.23 9.83
N PRO A 50 20.44 -13.84 9.81
CA PRO A 50 20.97 -12.85 10.74
C PRO A 50 20.16 -11.55 10.64
N LEU A 51 19.98 -10.87 11.78
CA LEU A 51 19.26 -9.60 11.82
C LEU A 51 20.07 -8.52 11.09
N PRO A 52 19.46 -7.76 10.17
CA PRO A 52 20.11 -6.60 9.57
C PRO A 52 20.32 -5.50 10.62
N THR A 53 21.21 -4.55 10.34
CA THR A 53 21.24 -3.31 11.11
C THR A 53 19.99 -2.46 10.83
N MET A 54 19.69 -1.48 11.69
CA MET A 54 18.56 -0.57 11.45
C MET A 54 18.79 0.23 10.15
N GLU A 55 20.02 0.68 9.93
CA GLU A 55 20.47 1.44 8.76
C GLU A 55 20.27 0.63 7.47
N GLU A 56 20.64 -0.65 7.46
CA GLU A 56 20.42 -1.54 6.32
C GLU A 56 18.93 -1.76 6.06
N LEU A 57 18.14 -1.92 7.13
CA LEU A 57 16.73 -2.25 7.02
C LEU A 57 15.93 -1.09 6.42
N ILE A 58 16.17 0.15 6.85
CA ILE A 58 15.42 1.32 6.37
C ILE A 58 15.68 1.67 4.90
N GLN A 59 16.72 1.10 4.28
CA GLN A 59 17.01 1.27 2.85
C GLN A 59 16.22 0.29 1.96
N ARG A 60 15.54 -0.70 2.55
CA ARG A 60 14.80 -1.70 1.76
C ARG A 60 13.50 -1.16 1.11
N PRO A 61 12.71 -0.31 1.78
CA PRO A 61 11.57 0.35 1.13
C PRO A 61 12.03 1.33 0.04
N ASP A 62 11.24 1.44 -1.03
CA ASP A 62 11.52 2.35 -2.16
C ASP A 62 11.24 3.83 -1.84
N ASP A 63 10.32 4.09 -0.90
CA ASP A 63 10.07 5.41 -0.32
C ASP A 63 9.59 5.25 1.13
N VAL A 64 9.75 6.31 1.94
CA VAL A 64 9.35 6.37 3.34
C VAL A 64 8.80 7.75 3.67
N GLY A 65 7.67 7.78 4.37
CA GLY A 65 7.02 8.98 4.86
C GLY A 65 6.74 8.86 6.36
N ARG A 66 6.54 9.99 7.03
CA ARG A 66 6.28 10.02 8.48
C ARG A 66 5.15 11.00 8.80
N ILE A 67 4.27 10.60 9.71
CA ILE A 67 3.27 11.45 10.34
C ILE A 67 3.26 11.16 11.85
N GLY A 68 3.69 12.13 12.66
CA GLY A 68 3.85 11.93 14.10
C GLY A 68 4.82 10.78 14.43
N SER A 69 4.35 9.79 15.16
CA SER A 69 5.03 8.53 15.50
C SER A 69 4.90 7.43 14.44
N THR A 70 4.10 7.66 13.38
CA THR A 70 3.81 6.65 12.36
C THR A 70 4.72 6.83 11.14
N TYR A 71 5.42 5.75 10.80
CA TYR A 71 6.22 5.61 9.59
C TYR A 71 5.44 4.80 8.55
N LEU A 72 5.45 5.26 7.31
CA LEU A 72 4.80 4.62 6.16
C LEU A 72 5.90 4.26 5.17
N PHE A 73 5.89 3.04 4.68
CA PHE A 73 6.91 2.49 3.80
C PHE A 73 6.27 2.05 2.49
N ILE A 74 6.85 2.50 1.38
CA ILE A 74 6.40 2.19 0.03
C ILE A 74 7.29 1.09 -0.54
N HIS A 75 6.66 0.05 -1.08
CA HIS A 75 7.34 -1.04 -1.79
C HIS A 75 6.84 -1.09 -3.22
N ARG A 76 7.71 -0.80 -4.19
CA ARG A 76 7.39 -0.73 -5.61
C ARG A 76 7.06 -2.11 -6.16
N TRP A 77 6.01 -2.17 -6.98
CA TRP A 77 5.70 -3.32 -7.83
C TRP A 77 6.46 -3.25 -9.14
N LYS A 78 6.86 -4.41 -9.64
CA LYS A 78 7.42 -4.59 -10.98
C LYS A 78 6.30 -4.95 -11.94
N GLY A 79 6.01 -4.03 -12.85
CA GLY A 79 5.02 -4.21 -13.91
C GLY A 79 3.60 -3.85 -13.49
N ASP A 80 2.65 -4.40 -14.24
CA ASP A 80 1.24 -3.99 -14.29
C ASP A 80 0.27 -5.03 -13.71
N GLU A 81 0.83 -6.15 -13.24
CA GLU A 81 0.12 -7.18 -12.49
C GLU A 81 0.53 -7.13 -11.02
N PHE A 82 -0.21 -7.88 -10.20
CA PHE A 82 0.14 -8.02 -8.81
C PHE A 82 1.54 -8.62 -8.63
N ASP A 83 2.44 -7.89 -7.98
CA ASP A 83 3.83 -8.29 -7.75
C ASP A 83 3.95 -9.09 -6.44
N LEU A 84 4.00 -10.42 -6.60
CA LEU A 84 4.20 -11.38 -5.53
C LEU A 84 5.47 -11.12 -4.72
N ASP A 85 6.54 -10.67 -5.39
CA ASP A 85 7.84 -10.49 -4.78
C ASP A 85 7.86 -9.19 -4.00
N ALA A 86 7.22 -8.12 -4.49
CA ALA A 86 7.02 -6.89 -3.72
C ALA A 86 6.23 -7.15 -2.44
N PHE A 87 5.19 -7.97 -2.53
CA PHE A 87 4.44 -8.39 -1.36
C PHE A 87 5.34 -9.14 -0.37
N GLN A 88 6.11 -10.13 -0.83
CA GLN A 88 7.03 -10.86 0.05
C GLN A 88 8.08 -9.94 0.69
N ARG A 89 8.73 -9.08 -0.10
CA ARG A 89 9.71 -8.10 0.39
C ARG A 89 9.12 -7.22 1.49
N SER A 90 7.86 -6.78 1.32
CA SER A 90 7.18 -5.98 2.34
C SER A 90 6.94 -6.74 3.64
N GLN A 91 6.61 -8.03 3.58
CA GLN A 91 6.41 -8.87 4.76
C GLN A 91 7.73 -9.19 5.47
N ASP A 92 8.77 -9.50 4.70
CA ASP A 92 10.11 -9.77 5.24
C ASP A 92 10.68 -8.51 5.91
N PHE A 93 10.49 -7.34 5.29
CA PHE A 93 10.85 -6.06 5.89
C PHE A 93 10.15 -5.83 7.23
N LEU A 94 8.83 -6.03 7.30
CA LEU A 94 8.07 -5.84 8.55
C LEU A 94 8.52 -6.82 9.64
N ALA A 95 8.79 -8.07 9.28
CA ALA A 95 9.27 -9.08 10.23
C ALA A 95 10.65 -8.74 10.81
N ASP A 96 11.58 -8.27 9.97
CA ASP A 96 12.89 -7.81 10.44
C ASP A 96 12.77 -6.53 11.28
N LEU A 97 11.88 -5.61 10.90
CA LEU A 97 11.62 -4.38 11.67
C LEU A 97 11.08 -4.70 13.06
N GLU A 98 10.09 -5.59 13.14
CA GLU A 98 9.52 -6.06 14.39
C GLU A 98 10.60 -6.67 15.30
N ARG A 99 11.43 -7.57 14.78
CA ARG A 99 12.51 -8.20 15.55
C ARG A 99 13.53 -7.18 16.05
N LEU A 100 13.90 -6.18 15.24
CA LEU A 100 14.83 -5.12 15.66
C LEU A 100 14.23 -4.22 16.75
N LEU A 101 12.98 -3.79 16.60
CA LEU A 101 12.32 -2.95 17.59
C LEU A 101 12.12 -3.69 18.92
N GLN A 102 11.80 -4.99 18.87
CA GLN A 102 11.75 -5.86 20.04
C GLN A 102 13.13 -5.97 20.72
N ALA A 103 14.19 -6.20 19.96
CA ALA A 103 15.56 -6.28 20.50
C ALA A 103 16.02 -4.95 21.14
N GLN A 104 15.48 -3.82 20.68
CA GLN A 104 15.71 -2.49 21.26
C GLN A 104 14.79 -2.16 22.44
N GLY A 105 13.84 -3.03 22.81
CA GLY A 105 12.88 -2.79 23.88
C GLY A 105 11.90 -1.64 23.60
N ARG A 106 11.65 -1.31 22.32
CA ARG A 106 10.77 -0.20 21.93
C ARG A 106 9.31 -0.65 21.87
N SER A 107 8.40 0.25 22.25
CA SER A 107 6.97 0.06 21.96
C SER A 107 6.68 0.36 20.49
N PHE A 108 5.94 -0.52 19.83
CA PHE A 108 5.56 -0.35 18.43
C PHE A 108 4.26 -1.06 18.08
N ARG A 109 3.66 -0.66 16.96
CA ARG A 109 2.54 -1.32 16.31
C ARG A 109 2.80 -1.40 14.81
N ILE A 110 2.80 -2.61 14.27
CA ILE A 110 2.98 -2.84 12.83
C ILE A 110 1.65 -2.71 12.09
N PHE A 111 1.69 -2.03 10.95
CA PHE A 111 0.61 -1.99 9.97
C PHE A 111 1.03 -2.78 8.73
N THR A 112 0.46 -3.98 8.60
CA THR A 112 0.54 -4.72 7.35
C THR A 112 -0.40 -4.10 6.32
N PRO A 113 -0.24 -4.43 5.02
CA PRO A 113 -1.23 -4.06 4.01
C PRO A 113 -2.64 -4.50 4.48
N LEU A 114 -2.76 -5.65 5.14
CA LEU A 114 -4.04 -6.23 5.55
C LEU A 114 -4.65 -5.60 6.82
N SER A 115 -4.11 -4.50 7.35
CA SER A 115 -4.55 -3.92 8.63
C SER A 115 -5.97 -3.34 8.51
N PRO A 116 -6.99 -3.98 9.10
CA PRO A 116 -8.39 -3.66 8.82
C PRO A 116 -8.88 -2.41 9.55
N LYS A 117 -8.05 -1.77 10.38
CA LYS A 117 -8.41 -0.64 11.26
C LYS A 117 -7.75 0.69 10.86
N THR A 118 -6.93 0.71 9.82
CA THR A 118 -6.10 1.86 9.45
C THR A 118 -6.16 2.12 7.95
N ASN A 119 -6.55 3.33 7.55
CA ASN A 119 -6.50 3.75 6.15
C ASN A 119 -5.06 4.17 5.78
N LEU A 120 -4.25 3.19 5.35
CA LEU A 120 -2.86 3.43 4.96
C LEU A 120 -2.70 4.41 3.78
N PRO A 121 -3.53 4.35 2.72
CA PRO A 121 -3.54 5.38 1.67
C PRO A 121 -3.68 6.81 2.20
N GLU A 122 -4.65 7.08 3.10
CA GLU A 122 -4.82 8.41 3.69
C GLU A 122 -3.62 8.85 4.53
N LEU A 123 -3.05 7.94 5.32
CA LEU A 123 -1.85 8.26 6.09
C LEU A 123 -0.66 8.55 5.18
N ALA A 124 -0.54 7.83 4.07
CA ALA A 124 0.51 8.06 3.09
C ALA A 124 0.34 9.38 2.33
N GLU A 125 -0.89 9.79 2.01
CA GLU A 125 -1.17 11.13 1.46
C GLU A 125 -0.76 12.22 2.46
N LYS A 126 -1.18 12.09 3.74
CA LYS A 126 -0.78 13.04 4.79
C LYS A 126 0.73 13.06 5.04
N ALA A 127 1.41 11.93 4.80
CA ALA A 127 2.86 11.82 4.86
C ALA A 127 3.56 12.27 3.56
N GLN A 128 2.83 12.89 2.61
CA GLN A 128 3.35 13.43 1.35
C GLN A 128 4.04 12.41 0.45
N LEU A 129 3.61 11.14 0.52
CA LEU A 129 4.08 10.07 -0.38
C LEU A 129 3.36 10.09 -1.74
N GLY A 130 2.34 10.92 -1.88
CA GLY A 130 1.52 11.07 -3.07
C GLY A 130 0.18 11.67 -2.70
N ASN A 131 -0.79 11.53 -3.59
CA ASN A 131 -2.18 11.94 -3.35
C ASN A 131 -3.14 10.83 -3.77
N LEU A 132 -4.34 10.88 -3.21
CA LEU A 132 -5.38 9.90 -3.51
C LEU A 132 -5.95 10.11 -4.91
N SER A 133 -6.07 9.02 -5.65
CA SER A 133 -6.87 8.97 -6.87
C SER A 133 -8.36 9.06 -6.55
N PRO A 134 -9.20 9.26 -7.59
CA PRO A 134 -10.63 9.08 -7.45
C PRO A 134 -11.03 7.70 -6.92
N PHE A 135 -10.15 6.68 -6.88
CA PHE A 135 -10.45 5.37 -6.30
C PHE A 135 -10.10 5.22 -4.80
N GLY A 136 -9.64 6.29 -4.13
CA GLY A 136 -9.07 6.19 -2.79
C GLY A 136 -7.73 5.42 -2.75
N LEU A 137 -7.19 5.04 -3.91
CA LEU A 137 -5.84 4.50 -4.04
C LEU A 137 -4.83 5.63 -3.97
N LEU A 138 -3.77 5.45 -3.19
CA LEU A 138 -2.60 6.31 -3.26
C LEU A 138 -1.94 6.17 -4.63
N ILE A 139 -1.71 7.32 -5.29
CA ILE A 139 -0.87 7.40 -6.48
C ILE A 139 0.44 8.04 -6.05
N HIS A 140 1.53 7.28 -6.12
CA HIS A 140 2.87 7.80 -5.86
C HIS A 140 3.44 8.44 -7.12
N TRP A 141 4.05 9.62 -7.02
CA TRP A 141 4.58 10.36 -8.17
C TRP A 141 5.58 9.56 -9.03
N ARG A 142 6.40 8.68 -8.41
CA ARG A 142 7.36 7.80 -9.15
C ARG A 142 6.77 6.47 -9.61
N PHE A 143 5.82 5.92 -8.87
CA PHE A 143 5.42 4.51 -9.02
C PHE A 143 3.96 4.37 -9.47
N GLY A 144 3.23 5.47 -9.54
CA GLY A 144 1.79 5.47 -9.77
C GLY A 144 1.07 4.63 -8.70
N PRO A 145 0.08 3.83 -9.10
CA PRO A 145 -0.61 2.87 -8.22
C PRO A 145 0.14 1.53 -8.07
N ARG A 146 1.33 1.34 -8.66
CA ARG A 146 2.09 0.08 -8.66
C ARG A 146 2.95 -0.04 -7.40
N LEU A 147 2.30 -0.12 -6.24
CA LEU A 147 2.97 -0.13 -4.94
C LEU A 147 2.20 -0.90 -3.87
N LEU A 148 2.91 -1.26 -2.81
CA LEU A 148 2.34 -1.63 -1.51
C LEU A 148 2.70 -0.59 -0.47
N ILE A 149 1.78 -0.38 0.45
CA ILE A 149 1.98 0.47 1.63
C ILE A 149 2.03 -0.44 2.85
N THR A 150 3.09 -0.33 3.63
CA THR A 150 3.17 -0.86 4.99
C THR A 150 3.43 0.29 5.96
N GLY A 151 3.30 0.05 7.26
CA GLY A 151 3.64 1.08 8.23
C GLY A 151 4.02 0.51 9.59
N ALA A 152 4.53 1.37 10.44
CA ALA A 152 4.77 1.11 11.84
C ALA A 152 4.58 2.38 12.65
N GLU A 153 3.79 2.32 13.70
CA GLU A 153 3.79 3.32 14.76
C GLU A 153 4.84 2.93 15.78
N ILE A 154 5.78 3.81 16.09
CA ILE A 154 6.95 3.49 16.90
C ILE A 154 7.20 4.61 17.90
N GLU A 155 7.49 4.25 19.14
CA GLU A 155 7.99 5.19 20.15
C GLU A 155 9.45 5.58 19.84
N GLY A 156 9.71 6.88 19.70
CA GLY A 156 11.01 7.44 19.32
C GLY A 156 11.19 7.59 17.80
N GLU A 157 12.44 7.76 17.36
CA GLU A 157 12.73 8.04 15.95
C GLU A 157 13.34 6.81 15.23
N LEU A 158 13.10 6.70 13.94
CA LEU A 158 13.88 5.85 13.03
C LEU A 158 14.90 6.75 12.30
N PRO A 159 16.08 6.22 11.92
CA PRO A 159 17.10 6.98 11.21
C PRO A 159 16.76 7.24 9.74
N VAL A 160 15.49 7.56 9.44
CA VAL A 160 15.03 7.85 8.08
C VAL A 160 15.38 9.29 7.69
N PRO A 161 15.94 9.52 6.49
CA PRO A 161 16.22 10.88 6.04
C PRO A 161 14.93 11.71 6.00
N ARG A 162 14.97 12.90 6.62
CA ARG A 162 13.88 13.88 6.43
C ARG A 162 13.91 14.32 4.97
N LYS A 163 12.83 14.06 4.25
CA LYS A 163 12.67 14.53 2.88
C LYS A 163 12.24 16.00 2.89
N GLU A 164 12.87 16.81 2.06
CA GLU A 164 12.39 18.16 1.80
C GLU A 164 10.96 18.11 1.27
N GLN A 165 10.11 19.01 1.76
CA GLN A 165 8.69 19.09 1.40
C GLN A 165 8.54 19.70 -0.01
N THR A 166 8.94 18.96 -1.02
CA THR A 166 8.55 19.26 -2.41
C THR A 166 7.18 18.65 -2.66
N GLU A 167 6.26 19.42 -3.23
CA GLU A 167 4.93 18.93 -3.59
C GLU A 167 5.04 17.77 -4.58
N ARG A 168 4.69 16.56 -4.13
CA ARG A 168 4.82 15.31 -4.88
C ARG A 168 3.46 14.88 -5.39
N ILE A 169 3.08 15.43 -6.54
CA ILE A 169 1.79 15.13 -7.16
C ILE A 169 1.88 13.76 -7.85
N GLY A 170 1.02 12.83 -7.42
CA GLY A 170 0.81 11.54 -8.06
C GLY A 170 -0.37 11.57 -9.03
N CYS A 171 -1.59 11.57 -8.53
CA CYS A 171 -2.81 11.63 -9.34
C CYS A 171 -3.00 13.03 -9.94
N THR A 172 -3.29 13.07 -11.24
CA THR A 172 -3.54 14.29 -12.02
C THR A 172 -5.02 14.48 -12.36
N ASP A 173 -5.91 13.70 -11.75
CA ASP A 173 -7.36 13.72 -12.01
C ASP A 173 -7.72 13.53 -13.50
N CYS A 174 -6.94 12.74 -14.25
CA CYS A 174 -7.20 12.44 -15.67
C CYS A 174 -8.42 11.54 -15.95
N GLU A 175 -9.01 10.96 -14.90
CA GLU A 175 -10.20 10.09 -14.92
C GLU A 175 -10.09 8.80 -15.77
N LEU A 176 -8.91 8.45 -16.32
CA LEU A 176 -8.73 7.24 -17.15
C LEU A 176 -9.16 5.96 -16.41
N CYS A 177 -8.83 5.90 -15.14
CA CYS A 177 -9.11 4.78 -14.26
C CYS A 177 -10.63 4.60 -14.06
N LEU A 178 -11.39 5.70 -14.01
CA LEU A 178 -12.86 5.70 -13.93
C LEU A 178 -13.50 5.23 -15.24
N LYS A 179 -12.95 5.64 -16.39
CA LYS A 179 -13.47 5.30 -17.73
C LYS A 179 -13.34 3.80 -18.05
N ILE A 180 -12.30 3.15 -17.54
CA ILE A 180 -12.00 1.74 -17.86
C ILE A 180 -12.59 0.72 -16.86
N CYS A 181 -13.12 1.21 -15.73
CA CYS A 181 -13.64 0.34 -14.67
C CYS A 181 -14.94 -0.36 -15.13
N PRO A 182 -15.03 -1.71 -15.03
CA PRO A 182 -16.25 -2.46 -15.39
C PRO A 182 -17.51 -2.05 -14.61
N GLN A 183 -17.36 -1.42 -13.44
CA GLN A 183 -18.48 -0.94 -12.64
C GLN A 183 -19.06 0.41 -13.13
N GLU A 184 -18.44 1.02 -14.15
CA GLU A 184 -18.89 2.25 -14.79
C GLU A 184 -19.19 3.40 -13.81
N PRO A 185 -18.22 3.79 -12.95
CA PRO A 185 -18.46 4.77 -11.88
C PRO A 185 -18.87 6.16 -12.38
N LEU A 186 -18.56 6.49 -13.63
CA LEU A 186 -19.03 7.73 -14.27
C LEU A 186 -20.55 7.72 -14.53
N ARG A 187 -21.16 6.54 -14.64
CA ARG A 187 -22.60 6.34 -14.82
C ARG A 187 -23.31 6.09 -13.50
N THR A 188 -22.73 5.26 -12.64
CA THR A 188 -23.35 4.82 -11.38
C THR A 188 -23.11 5.80 -10.23
N GLY A 189 -22.06 6.63 -10.31
CA GLY A 189 -21.61 7.48 -9.21
C GLY A 189 -21.00 6.70 -8.05
N GLU A 190 -20.77 5.39 -8.19
CA GLU A 190 -20.28 4.52 -7.11
C GLU A 190 -19.23 3.54 -7.61
N VAL A 191 -18.26 3.24 -6.74
CA VAL A 191 -17.38 2.08 -6.87
C VAL A 191 -17.57 1.21 -5.63
N ASP A 192 -18.06 0.00 -5.85
CA ASP A 192 -18.32 -1.00 -4.82
C ASP A 192 -17.18 -2.02 -4.80
N LEU A 193 -16.39 -1.99 -3.73
CA LEU A 193 -15.22 -2.85 -3.61
C LEU A 193 -15.58 -4.33 -3.42
N MET A 194 -16.78 -4.63 -2.95
CA MET A 194 -17.29 -6.01 -2.91
C MET A 194 -17.57 -6.55 -4.30
N LYS A 195 -17.84 -5.66 -5.27
CA LYS A 195 -18.05 -5.99 -6.68
C LYS A 195 -16.77 -5.82 -7.52
N CYS A 196 -15.65 -5.48 -6.89
CA CYS A 196 -14.39 -5.33 -7.61
C CYS A 196 -13.88 -6.71 -8.04
N GLU A 197 -13.74 -6.91 -9.35
CA GLU A 197 -13.26 -8.17 -9.92
C GLU A 197 -11.73 -8.37 -9.78
N GLY A 198 -11.00 -7.36 -9.28
CA GLY A 198 -9.54 -7.42 -9.18
C GLY A 198 -8.83 -7.39 -10.55
N CYS A 199 -9.49 -6.89 -11.59
CA CYS A 199 -9.00 -6.92 -12.98
C CYS A 199 -7.77 -6.03 -13.26
N SER A 200 -7.36 -5.18 -12.30
CA SER A 200 -6.20 -4.29 -12.38
C SER A 200 -6.21 -3.26 -13.53
N ARG A 201 -7.33 -3.10 -14.26
CA ARG A 201 -7.43 -2.14 -15.39
C ARG A 201 -7.09 -0.71 -14.97
N CYS A 202 -7.49 -0.29 -13.78
CA CYS A 202 -7.19 1.02 -13.21
C CYS A 202 -5.69 1.25 -12.95
N ILE A 203 -4.92 0.19 -12.66
CA ILE A 203 -3.47 0.23 -12.49
C ILE A 203 -2.81 0.35 -13.87
N LYS A 204 -3.20 -0.54 -14.80
CA LYS A 204 -2.66 -0.62 -16.16
C LYS A 204 -2.84 0.68 -16.96
N CYS A 205 -4.00 1.33 -16.83
CA CYS A 205 -4.28 2.56 -17.57
C CYS A 205 -3.67 3.82 -16.92
N CYS A 206 -3.12 3.74 -15.70
CA CYS A 206 -2.61 4.92 -15.01
C CYS A 206 -1.25 5.34 -15.61
N PRO A 207 -1.13 6.56 -16.15
CA PRO A 207 0.08 7.01 -16.86
C PRO A 207 1.24 7.39 -15.91
N ILE A 208 0.99 7.45 -14.60
CA ILE A 208 1.97 7.90 -13.62
C ILE A 208 2.86 6.74 -13.21
N GLY A 209 4.18 6.90 -13.22
CA GLY A 209 5.11 5.86 -12.77
C GLY A 209 5.15 4.62 -13.67
N THR A 210 5.03 4.81 -14.98
CA THR A 210 5.23 3.78 -16.01
C THR A 210 6.67 3.73 -16.55
N GLY A 211 7.61 4.43 -15.90
CA GLY A 211 9.03 4.50 -16.24
C GLY A 211 9.96 3.75 -15.29
#